data_AF-A0A966CEH3-F1
#
_entry.id   AF-A0A966CEH3-F1
#
_cell.length_a   1.000
_cell.length_b   1.000
_cell.length_c   1.000
_cell.angle_alpha   90.00
_cell.angle_beta   90.00
_cell.angle_gamma   90.00
#
_symmetry.space_group_name_H-M   'P 1'
#
loop_
_entity.id
_entity.type
_entity.pdbx_description
1 polymer ?
#
loop_
_entity_poly.entity_id
_entity_poly.type
_entity_poly.pdbx_seq_one_letter_code
_entity_poly.pdbx_strand_id
1 'polypeptide(L)'
;SSYSTMFGIPLAVLGLINYSVLIIIIILAFISQKRFFQYWLIIQTKIGFIASLYFMFLQLFIIKSLCLYCTTSAVISTILFIIVIFSFKLALLSLIGIIYKLIVKRILFLFDPEFIHESMTGFGETLGKSRLITKFLSQYLITHHQSLKQSLAGINFNNPVGLAAGFDYEAKLTQISNAIGFGFQTVGTITNLPYEGNPYPRLGRLPKSQSLLVNKGYKNLGTNKTIQKLEGLNFALPIGVSIGRTNSQKLVTQKESITDIIQTFTKFEKSKVQHQYYELNISCPNLFGNISFYPAKNLKELLIEIEKLQIKRPIFVKMPIEKTNQETLQMLKIISQFNIQGVIFGNLQKDRKHPTLNPDEIKAAGKGNFSGKPTWSRSNELIKLAFRNYRKRFVIIGCGGVFSAEDAYYKIKLGASLVQLITGMIFQGPQLIAQINSELLKLLEKDGFNNIKEAVGII
;
A
#
# COMPACT_ATOMS: atom_id res chain seq x y z
N SER A 1 47.17 -5.17 23.97
CA SER A 1 46.45 -3.94 23.56
C SER A 1 45.47 -3.56 24.66
N SER A 2 45.32 -2.28 25.02
CA SER A 2 44.31 -1.83 26.01
C SER A 2 42.88 -2.21 25.63
N TYR A 3 42.64 -2.48 24.34
CA TYR A 3 41.36 -2.94 23.78
C TYR A 3 41.16 -4.45 23.84
N SER A 4 42.11 -5.23 24.37
CA SER A 4 42.00 -6.70 24.48
C SER A 4 41.20 -7.18 25.69
N THR A 5 40.84 -6.26 26.59
CA THR A 5 40.02 -6.50 27.78
C THR A 5 38.89 -5.49 27.85
N MET A 6 37.70 -5.92 28.25
CA MET A 6 36.55 -5.05 28.50
C MET A 6 36.05 -5.33 29.91
N PHE A 7 35.96 -4.30 30.77
CA PHE A 7 35.65 -4.43 32.20
C PHE A 7 36.55 -5.45 32.94
N GLY A 8 37.83 -5.53 32.57
CA GLY A 8 38.78 -6.49 33.15
C GLY A 8 38.67 -7.92 32.62
N ILE A 9 37.70 -8.21 31.73
CA ILE A 9 37.51 -9.53 31.13
C ILE A 9 38.17 -9.58 29.74
N PRO A 10 38.98 -10.61 29.42
CA PRO A 10 39.54 -10.77 28.09
C PRO A 10 38.45 -10.87 27.03
N LEU A 11 38.61 -10.13 25.92
CA LEU A 11 37.60 -10.08 24.86
C LEU A 11 37.32 -11.45 24.23
N ALA A 12 38.34 -12.32 24.17
CA ALA A 12 38.19 -13.70 23.71
C ALA A 12 37.23 -14.52 24.58
N VAL A 13 37.22 -14.29 25.90
CA VAL A 13 36.30 -14.97 26.84
C VAL A 13 34.87 -14.48 26.61
N LEU A 14 34.67 -13.17 26.44
CA LEU A 14 33.36 -12.61 26.11
C LEU A 14 32.84 -13.15 24.77
N GLY A 15 33.72 -13.28 23.77
CA GLY A 15 33.41 -13.91 22.49
C GLY A 15 32.96 -15.36 22.65
N LEU A 16 33.70 -16.17 23.42
CA LEU A 16 33.36 -17.57 23.70
C LEU A 16 32.01 -17.71 24.40
N ILE A 17 31.74 -16.88 25.41
CA ILE A 17 30.44 -16.85 26.11
C ILE A 17 29.32 -16.52 25.12
N ASN A 18 29.50 -15.48 24.29
CA ASN A 18 28.50 -15.08 23.30
C ASN A 18 28.18 -16.21 22.31
N TYR A 19 29.19 -16.86 21.73
CA TYR A 19 28.97 -17.96 20.79
C TYR A 19 28.34 -19.19 21.48
N SER A 20 28.70 -19.48 22.72
CA SER A 20 28.11 -20.59 23.49
C SER A 20 26.62 -20.35 23.75
N VAL A 21 26.27 -19.15 24.20
CA VAL A 21 24.87 -18.73 24.38
C VAL A 21 24.10 -18.77 23.06
N LEU A 22 24.72 -18.30 21.97
CA LEU A 22 24.10 -18.29 20.66
C LEU A 22 23.77 -19.71 20.17
N ILE A 23 24.69 -20.67 20.32
CA ILE A 23 24.47 -22.08 19.96
C ILE A 23 23.28 -22.64 20.72
N ILE A 24 23.20 -22.43 22.03
CA ILE A 24 22.09 -22.89 22.87
C ILE A 24 20.77 -22.31 22.36
N ILE A 25 20.73 -21.00 22.10
CA ILE A 25 19.50 -20.34 21.63
C ILE A 25 19.10 -20.81 20.23
N ILE A 26 20.05 -21.05 19.32
CA ILE A 26 19.78 -21.63 18.00
C ILE A 26 19.08 -22.98 18.17
N ILE A 27 19.65 -23.88 18.99
CA ILE A 27 19.09 -25.21 19.25
C ILE A 27 17.67 -25.08 19.81
N LEU A 28 17.46 -24.24 20.82
CA LEU A 28 16.14 -24.03 21.43
C LEU A 28 15.13 -23.43 20.45
N ALA A 29 15.55 -22.49 19.59
CA ALA A 29 14.70 -21.88 18.58
C ALA A 29 14.25 -22.88 17.51
N PHE A 30 15.14 -23.79 17.10
CA PHE A 30 14.83 -24.83 16.13
C PHE A 30 13.96 -25.95 16.71
N ILE A 31 14.26 -26.42 17.93
CA ILE A 31 13.52 -27.53 18.56
C ILE A 31 12.10 -27.10 18.95
N SER A 32 11.98 -25.97 19.66
CA SER A 32 10.69 -25.60 20.26
C SER A 32 9.75 -24.89 19.29
N GLN A 33 10.30 -24.32 18.20
CA GLN A 33 9.62 -23.36 17.31
C GLN A 33 8.89 -22.22 18.04
N LYS A 34 9.19 -21.99 19.33
CA LYS A 34 8.54 -20.93 20.11
C LYS A 34 9.11 -19.58 19.69
N ARG A 35 8.21 -18.62 19.43
CA ARG A 35 8.56 -17.23 19.07
C ARG A 35 9.51 -16.57 20.08
N PHE A 36 9.43 -16.96 21.35
CA PHE A 36 10.32 -16.47 22.41
C PHE A 36 11.79 -16.70 22.08
N PHE A 37 12.18 -17.92 21.70
CA PHE A 37 13.59 -18.23 21.39
C PHE A 37 14.03 -17.62 20.06
N GLN A 38 13.14 -17.54 19.07
CA GLN A 38 13.40 -16.85 17.81
C GLN A 38 13.72 -15.36 18.03
N TYR A 39 12.97 -14.71 18.94
CA TYR A 39 13.21 -13.32 19.31
C TYR A 39 14.58 -13.13 19.99
N TRP A 40 14.91 -14.00 20.95
CA TRP A 40 16.23 -14.00 21.58
C TRP A 40 17.36 -14.26 20.59
N LEU A 41 17.16 -15.16 19.61
CA LEU A 41 18.13 -15.43 18.56
C LEU A 41 18.44 -14.19 17.71
N ILE A 42 17.41 -13.44 17.33
CA ILE A 42 17.55 -12.17 16.59
C ILE A 42 18.30 -11.14 17.44
N ILE A 43 17.97 -11.03 18.74
CA ILE A 43 18.67 -10.10 19.65
C ILE A 43 20.15 -10.44 19.75
N GLN A 44 20.49 -11.71 20.02
CA GLN A 44 21.87 -12.11 20.26
C GLN A 44 22.74 -11.93 19.01
N THR A 45 22.24 -12.34 17.83
CA THR A 45 22.98 -12.10 16.58
C THR A 45 23.14 -10.62 16.26
N LYS A 46 22.16 -9.77 16.59
CA LYS A 46 22.28 -8.32 16.45
C LYS A 46 23.35 -7.73 17.38
N ILE A 47 23.41 -8.18 18.63
CA ILE A 47 24.46 -7.76 19.59
C ILE A 47 25.84 -8.14 19.02
N GLY A 48 26.00 -9.39 18.58
CA GLY A 48 27.25 -9.85 17.98
C GLY A 48 27.67 -9.03 16.75
N PHE A 49 26.73 -8.71 15.87
CA PHE A 49 26.99 -7.87 14.69
C PHE A 49 27.41 -6.45 15.06
N ILE A 50 26.72 -5.78 15.99
CA ILE A 50 27.07 -4.42 16.44
C ILE A 50 28.45 -4.40 17.10
N ALA A 51 28.72 -5.36 17.98
CA ALA A 51 30.02 -5.51 18.60
C ALA A 51 31.12 -5.73 17.55
N SER A 52 30.86 -6.54 16.53
CA SER A 52 31.78 -6.78 15.43
C SER A 52 32.11 -5.51 14.65
N LEU A 53 31.10 -4.68 14.32
CA LEU A 53 31.32 -3.39 13.67
C LEU A 53 32.19 -2.46 14.52
N TYR A 54 31.93 -2.40 15.83
CA TYR A 54 32.73 -1.59 16.76
C TYR A 54 34.19 -2.05 16.82
N PHE A 55 34.45 -3.34 16.97
CA PHE A 55 35.82 -3.86 17.02
C PHE A 55 36.55 -3.73 15.68
N MET A 56 35.85 -3.89 14.55
CA MET A 56 36.43 -3.60 13.24
C MET A 56 36.80 -2.12 13.09
N PHE A 57 35.97 -1.21 13.58
CA PHE A 57 36.28 0.22 13.63
C PHE A 57 37.55 0.49 14.47
N LEU A 58 37.63 -0.06 15.68
CA LEU A 58 38.83 0.09 16.53
C LEU A 58 40.09 -0.41 15.83
N GLN A 59 40.03 -1.59 15.21
CA GLN A 59 41.18 -2.18 14.51
C GLN A 59 41.66 -1.32 13.35
N LEU A 60 40.74 -0.83 12.52
CA LEU A 60 41.07 -0.06 11.30
C LEU A 60 41.52 1.36 11.61
N PHE A 61 40.85 2.06 12.52
CA PHE A 61 41.02 3.51 12.69
C PHE A 61 41.83 3.91 13.93
N ILE A 62 41.76 3.12 15.00
CA ILE A 62 42.45 3.46 16.26
C ILE A 62 43.76 2.68 16.39
N ILE A 63 43.69 1.35 16.32
CA ILE A 63 44.84 0.46 16.49
C ILE A 63 45.69 0.44 15.21
N LYS A 64 45.07 0.64 14.04
CA LYS A 64 45.70 0.56 12.71
C LYS A 64 46.40 -0.78 12.46
N SER A 65 45.80 -1.86 12.98
CA SER A 65 46.27 -3.23 12.82
C SER A 65 45.10 -4.20 12.83
N LEU A 66 45.18 -5.25 12.00
CA LEU A 66 44.15 -6.27 11.87
C LEU A 66 44.54 -7.54 12.61
N CYS A 67 43.73 -7.94 13.61
CA CYS A 67 43.84 -9.27 14.20
C CYS A 67 43.06 -10.27 13.34
N LEU A 68 43.73 -11.35 12.92
CA LEU A 68 43.13 -12.41 12.12
C LEU A 68 41.90 -13.04 12.81
N TYR A 69 42.03 -13.37 14.10
CA TYR A 69 40.94 -14.01 14.86
C TYR A 69 39.76 -13.06 15.10
N CYS A 70 40.02 -11.79 15.42
CA CYS A 70 38.96 -10.79 15.59
C CYS A 70 38.22 -10.54 14.28
N THR A 71 38.95 -10.41 13.18
CA THR A 71 38.37 -10.25 11.83
C THR A 71 37.53 -11.46 11.45
N THR A 72 38.04 -12.68 11.69
CA THR A 72 37.29 -13.92 11.43
C THR A 72 36.01 -13.99 12.26
N SER A 73 36.07 -13.67 13.55
CA SER A 73 34.89 -13.59 14.42
C SER A 73 33.87 -12.56 13.93
N ALA A 74 34.34 -11.39 13.47
CA ALA A 74 33.47 -10.34 12.92
C ALA A 74 32.75 -10.81 11.64
N VAL A 75 33.45 -11.52 10.75
CA VAL A 75 32.86 -12.12 9.55
C VAL A 75 31.81 -13.17 9.93
N ILE A 76 32.13 -14.10 10.85
CA ILE A 76 31.19 -15.13 11.30
C ILE A 76 29.94 -14.52 11.92
N SER A 77 30.09 -13.57 12.84
CA SER A 77 28.97 -12.87 13.47
C SER A 77 28.09 -12.14 12.45
N THR A 78 28.71 -11.54 11.43
CA THR A 78 27.98 -10.88 10.33
C THR A 78 27.19 -11.89 9.50
N ILE A 79 27.81 -13.02 9.12
CA ILE A 79 27.14 -14.09 8.37
C ILE A 79 25.97 -14.66 9.17
N LEU A 80 26.16 -14.96 10.47
CA LEU A 80 25.11 -15.47 11.35
C LEU A 80 23.95 -14.49 11.47
N PHE A 81 24.24 -13.19 11.64
CA PHE A 81 23.21 -12.16 11.66
C PHE A 81 22.41 -12.11 10.35
N ILE A 82 23.08 -12.18 9.19
CA ILE A 82 22.42 -12.21 7.89
C ILE A 82 21.52 -13.45 7.78
N ILE A 83 22.04 -14.65 8.08
CA ILE A 83 21.28 -15.90 8.01
C ILE A 83 20.04 -15.83 8.91
N VAL A 84 20.19 -15.39 10.16
CA VAL A 84 19.07 -15.29 11.12
C VAL A 84 18.02 -14.29 10.65
N ILE A 85 18.42 -13.10 10.19
CA ILE A 85 17.48 -12.10 9.69
C ILE A 85 16.68 -12.62 8.49
N PHE A 86 17.35 -13.28 7.53
CA PHE A 86 16.69 -13.87 6.37
C PHE A 86 15.80 -15.07 6.71
N SER A 87 16.09 -15.76 7.81
CA SER A 87 15.27 -16.87 8.32
C SER A 87 13.95 -16.39 8.95
N PHE A 88 13.91 -15.17 9.49
CA PHE A 88 12.74 -14.61 10.14
C PHE A 88 12.14 -13.45 9.35
N LYS A 89 11.12 -13.74 8.54
CA LYS A 89 10.46 -12.78 7.65
C LYS A 89 10.14 -11.44 8.31
N LEU A 90 9.50 -11.42 9.49
CA LEU A 90 9.18 -10.16 10.17
C LEU A 90 10.41 -9.35 10.59
N ALA A 91 11.51 -10.03 10.97
CA ALA A 91 12.75 -9.37 11.29
C ALA A 91 13.39 -8.74 10.04
N LEU A 92 13.42 -9.48 8.92
CA LEU A 92 13.86 -8.98 7.62
C LEU A 92 13.05 -7.76 7.18
N LEU A 93 11.72 -7.85 7.21
CA LEU A 93 10.84 -6.75 6.82
C LEU A 93 11.02 -5.52 7.72
N SER A 94 11.16 -5.73 9.04
CA SER A 94 11.44 -4.66 9.99
C SER A 94 12.78 -3.96 9.69
N LEU A 95 13.83 -4.73 9.42
CA LEU A 95 15.13 -4.21 9.05
C LEU A 95 15.06 -3.40 7.74
N ILE A 96 14.40 -3.92 6.69
CA ILE A 96 14.19 -3.21 5.43
C ILE A 96 13.46 -1.88 5.68
N GLY A 97 12.42 -1.88 6.51
CA GLY A 97 11.67 -0.67 6.83
C GLY A 97 12.47 0.35 7.65
N ILE A 98 13.33 -0.09 8.55
CA ILE A 98 14.24 0.79 9.29
C ILE A 98 15.25 1.43 8.33
N ILE A 99 15.92 0.63 7.50
CA ILE A 99 16.87 1.11 6.49
C ILE A 99 16.19 2.09 5.54
N TYR A 100 15.00 1.76 5.05
CA TYR A 100 14.24 2.65 4.19
C TYR A 100 13.95 3.98 4.88
N LYS A 101 13.42 3.97 6.12
CA LYS A 101 13.05 5.20 6.83
C LYS A 101 14.23 6.08 7.19
N LEU A 102 15.35 5.49 7.60
CA LEU A 102 16.52 6.23 8.08
C LEU A 102 17.42 6.71 6.95
N ILE A 103 17.48 5.97 5.84
CA ILE A 103 18.42 6.24 4.74
C ILE A 103 17.65 6.57 3.47
N VAL A 104 17.00 5.57 2.86
CA VAL A 104 16.45 5.67 1.49
C VAL A 104 15.43 6.80 1.38
N LYS A 105 14.46 6.86 2.28
CA LYS A 105 13.43 7.90 2.31
C LYS A 105 14.02 9.30 2.44
N ARG A 106 15.04 9.48 3.28
CA ARG A 106 15.67 10.80 3.48
C ARG A 106 16.30 11.27 2.17
N ILE A 107 16.99 10.38 1.47
CA ILE A 107 17.58 10.66 0.15
C ILE A 107 16.48 10.96 -0.88
N LEU A 108 15.47 10.09 -1.01
CA LEU A 108 14.37 10.26 -1.97
C LEU A 108 13.56 11.55 -1.75
N PHE A 109 13.49 12.03 -0.50
CA PHE A 109 12.74 13.23 -0.14
C PHE A 109 13.46 14.53 -0.51
N LEU A 110 14.74 14.47 -0.92
CA LEU A 110 15.50 15.61 -1.45
C LEU A 110 15.12 15.94 -2.90
N PHE A 111 14.48 15.01 -3.61
CA PHE A 111 14.13 15.15 -5.02
C PHE A 111 12.64 15.46 -5.22
N ASP A 112 12.31 16.04 -6.38
CA ASP A 112 10.92 16.28 -6.78
C ASP A 112 10.07 14.99 -6.64
N PRO A 113 8.90 15.07 -5.98
CA PRO A 113 8.09 13.89 -5.71
C PRO A 113 7.48 13.25 -6.96
N GLU A 114 7.17 14.01 -8.01
CA GLU A 114 6.63 13.46 -9.25
C GLU A 114 7.73 12.73 -10.04
N PHE A 115 8.92 13.32 -10.13
CA PHE A 115 10.11 12.68 -10.71
C PHE A 115 10.44 11.34 -10.03
N ILE A 116 10.47 11.31 -8.69
CA ILE A 116 10.73 10.06 -7.95
C ILE A 116 9.62 9.04 -8.20
N HIS A 117 8.37 9.47 -8.23
CA HIS A 117 7.26 8.57 -8.50
C HIS A 117 7.36 7.94 -9.90
N GLU A 118 7.63 8.73 -10.93
CA GLU A 118 7.78 8.23 -12.31
C GLU A 118 8.99 7.31 -12.45
N SER A 119 10.12 7.68 -11.83
CA SER A 119 11.32 6.85 -11.79
C SER A 119 11.07 5.50 -11.12
N MET A 120 10.39 5.50 -9.97
CA MET A 120 10.09 4.27 -9.22
C MET A 120 9.08 3.38 -9.95
N THR A 121 8.08 3.97 -10.61
CA THR A 121 7.12 3.18 -11.39
C THR A 121 7.75 2.60 -12.66
N GLY A 122 8.61 3.34 -13.35
CA GLY A 122 9.39 2.82 -14.49
C GLY A 122 10.40 1.74 -14.09
N PHE A 123 11.06 1.90 -12.94
CA PHE A 123 11.91 0.87 -12.37
C PHE A 123 11.11 -0.40 -12.02
N GLY A 124 9.96 -0.24 -11.36
CA GLY A 124 9.05 -1.35 -11.04
C GLY A 124 8.54 -2.08 -12.29
N GLU A 125 8.20 -1.35 -13.35
CA GLU A 125 7.83 -1.92 -14.65
C GLU A 125 8.95 -2.77 -15.24
N THR A 126 10.19 -2.29 -15.16
CA THR A 126 11.37 -3.01 -15.66
C THR A 126 11.61 -4.28 -14.85
N LEU A 127 11.55 -4.21 -13.52
CA LEU A 127 11.68 -5.39 -12.66
C LEU A 127 10.56 -6.41 -12.91
N GLY A 128 9.34 -5.95 -13.16
CA GLY A 128 8.17 -6.79 -13.44
C GLY A 128 8.31 -7.66 -14.69
N LYS A 129 9.16 -7.27 -15.64
CA LYS A 129 9.45 -8.07 -16.85
C LYS A 129 10.29 -9.33 -16.55
N SER A 130 11.04 -9.35 -15.45
CA SER A 130 11.91 -10.48 -15.10
C SER A 130 11.22 -11.46 -14.17
N ARG A 131 11.01 -12.69 -14.66
CA ARG A 131 10.44 -13.79 -13.85
C ARG A 131 11.36 -14.19 -12.68
N LEU A 132 12.68 -14.08 -12.85
CA LEU A 132 13.64 -14.39 -11.78
C LEU A 132 13.54 -13.39 -10.63
N ILE A 133 13.47 -12.09 -10.96
CA ILE A 133 13.34 -11.03 -9.96
C ILE A 133 12.00 -11.13 -9.24
N THR A 134 10.89 -11.28 -9.98
CA THR A 134 9.56 -11.42 -9.37
C THR A 134 9.47 -12.67 -8.48
N LYS A 135 10.06 -13.80 -8.87
CA LYS A 135 10.13 -15.01 -8.04
C LYS A 135 10.94 -14.78 -6.76
N PHE A 136 12.11 -14.14 -6.87
CA PHE A 136 12.95 -13.81 -5.72
C PHE A 136 12.23 -12.88 -4.74
N LEU A 137 11.64 -11.78 -5.22
CA LEU A 137 10.87 -10.86 -4.37
C LEU A 137 9.68 -11.55 -3.71
N SER A 138 8.98 -12.40 -4.47
CA SER A 138 7.80 -13.13 -3.98
C SER A 138 8.12 -14.02 -2.78
N GLN A 139 9.29 -14.67 -2.78
CA GLN A 139 9.75 -15.54 -1.69
C GLN A 139 9.84 -14.79 -0.34
N TYR A 140 10.23 -13.51 -0.35
CA TYR A 140 10.45 -12.73 0.87
C TYR A 140 9.29 -11.80 1.21
N LEU A 141 8.57 -11.29 0.21
CA LEU A 141 7.56 -10.26 0.42
C LEU A 141 6.13 -10.83 0.45
N ILE A 142 5.84 -11.94 -0.23
CA ILE A 142 4.46 -12.49 -0.20
C ILE A 142 4.23 -13.31 1.06
N THR A 143 3.12 -13.02 1.76
CA THR A 143 2.63 -13.82 2.88
C THR A 143 1.49 -14.69 2.37
N HIS A 144 1.74 -16.00 2.25
CA HIS A 144 0.71 -16.97 1.90
C HIS A 144 0.12 -17.56 3.16
N HIS A 145 -1.16 -17.27 3.43
CA HIS A 145 -1.88 -17.88 4.54
C HIS A 145 -3.39 -17.93 4.28
N GLN A 146 -4.04 -19.05 4.60
CA GLN A 146 -5.48 -19.23 4.31
C GLN A 146 -6.36 -18.25 5.09
N SER A 147 -5.94 -17.85 6.30
CA SER A 147 -6.69 -16.86 7.11
C SER A 147 -6.80 -15.48 6.46
N LEU A 148 -5.94 -15.14 5.48
CA LEU A 148 -6.00 -13.86 4.77
C LEU A 148 -6.77 -13.93 3.45
N LYS A 149 -7.09 -15.14 2.96
CA LYS A 149 -7.77 -15.32 1.68
C LYS A 149 -9.26 -15.03 1.80
N GLN A 150 -9.80 -14.37 0.79
CA GLN A 150 -11.22 -14.03 0.71
C GLN A 150 -11.73 -14.19 -0.72
N SER A 151 -12.99 -14.59 -0.86
CA SER A 151 -13.72 -14.53 -2.13
C SER A 151 -14.84 -13.51 -1.95
N LEU A 152 -14.80 -12.43 -2.72
CA LEU A 152 -15.70 -11.28 -2.59
C LEU A 152 -16.11 -10.83 -3.99
N ALA A 153 -17.41 -10.63 -4.21
CA ALA A 153 -17.95 -10.23 -5.51
C ALA A 153 -17.51 -11.14 -6.69
N GLY A 154 -17.34 -12.45 -6.43
CA GLY A 154 -16.87 -13.42 -7.43
C GLY A 154 -15.36 -13.39 -7.69
N ILE A 155 -14.58 -12.61 -6.94
CA ILE A 155 -13.13 -12.46 -7.10
C ILE A 155 -12.40 -13.08 -5.92
N ASN A 156 -11.35 -13.84 -6.20
CA ASN A 156 -10.48 -14.42 -5.19
C ASN A 156 -9.30 -13.49 -4.88
N PHE A 157 -9.23 -13.03 -3.63
CA PHE A 157 -8.16 -12.21 -3.08
C PHE A 157 -7.26 -13.06 -2.20
N ASN A 158 -5.96 -13.07 -2.49
CA ASN A 158 -4.98 -13.86 -1.74
C ASN A 158 -4.63 -13.25 -0.37
N ASN A 159 -4.83 -11.93 -0.22
CA ASN A 159 -4.71 -11.19 1.01
C ASN A 159 -5.52 -9.87 0.89
N PRO A 160 -5.83 -9.18 2.00
CA PRO A 160 -6.80 -8.08 1.98
C PRO A 160 -6.20 -6.73 1.57
N VAL A 161 -4.91 -6.64 1.27
CA VAL A 161 -4.21 -5.36 1.06
C VAL A 161 -3.97 -5.10 -0.43
N GLY A 162 -4.52 -4.00 -0.94
CA GLY A 162 -4.42 -3.62 -2.35
C GLY A 162 -3.74 -2.27 -2.60
N LEU A 163 -3.25 -2.11 -3.82
CA LEU A 163 -2.76 -0.83 -4.32
C LEU A 163 -3.94 0.01 -4.82
N ALA A 164 -4.14 1.20 -4.25
CA ALA A 164 -5.23 2.08 -4.64
C ALA A 164 -5.00 2.73 -6.01
N ALA A 165 -6.09 3.06 -6.71
CA ALA A 165 -6.03 3.87 -7.93
C ALA A 165 -5.41 5.26 -7.65
N GLY A 166 -4.70 5.78 -8.65
CA GLY A 166 -4.00 7.07 -8.64
C GLY A 166 -2.49 6.94 -8.48
N PHE A 167 -1.98 5.78 -8.02
CA PHE A 167 -0.55 5.49 -8.00
C PHE A 167 -0.07 4.98 -9.35
N ASP A 168 -0.65 3.88 -9.84
CA ASP A 168 -0.29 3.31 -11.14
C ASP A 168 -1.27 3.73 -12.24
N TYR A 169 -1.25 5.03 -12.57
CA TYR A 169 -2.18 5.62 -13.55
C TYR A 169 -1.81 5.33 -15.02
N GLU A 170 -0.65 4.71 -15.26
CA GLU A 170 -0.18 4.27 -16.58
C GLU A 170 -0.01 2.75 -16.68
N ALA A 171 -0.53 2.01 -15.69
CA ALA A 171 -0.52 0.56 -15.63
C ALA A 171 0.88 -0.08 -15.81
N LYS A 172 1.90 0.54 -15.22
CA LYS A 172 3.31 0.15 -15.22
C LYS A 172 3.63 -0.98 -14.25
N LEU A 173 2.86 -1.12 -13.18
CA LEU A 173 3.21 -2.00 -12.04
C LEU A 173 2.46 -3.33 -12.02
N THR A 174 1.56 -3.58 -12.97
CA THR A 174 0.68 -4.77 -12.99
C THR A 174 1.43 -6.09 -12.92
N GLN A 175 2.65 -6.17 -13.47
CA GLN A 175 3.48 -7.38 -13.43
C GLN A 175 4.35 -7.54 -12.17
N ILE A 176 4.59 -6.47 -11.39
CA ILE A 176 5.43 -6.51 -10.18
C ILE A 176 4.62 -6.46 -8.88
N SER A 177 3.40 -5.90 -8.89
CA SER A 177 2.59 -5.64 -7.69
C SER A 177 2.39 -6.86 -6.78
N ASN A 178 2.16 -8.06 -7.35
CA ASN A 178 2.04 -9.28 -6.56
C ASN A 178 3.34 -9.62 -5.83
N ALA A 179 4.49 -9.48 -6.51
CA ALA A 179 5.79 -9.83 -5.97
C ALA A 179 6.24 -8.92 -4.81
N ILE A 180 5.65 -7.73 -4.67
CA ILE A 180 5.85 -6.83 -3.52
C ILE A 180 4.80 -7.01 -2.41
N GLY A 181 3.93 -8.02 -2.54
CA GLY A 181 3.03 -8.49 -1.47
C GLY A 181 1.57 -8.06 -1.59
N PHE A 182 1.18 -7.26 -2.60
CA PHE A 182 -0.22 -6.86 -2.76
C PHE A 182 -1.12 -8.05 -3.09
N GLY A 183 -2.33 -8.05 -2.54
CA GLY A 183 -3.37 -9.03 -2.85
C GLY A 183 -4.24 -8.64 -4.04
N PHE A 184 -4.28 -7.35 -4.39
CA PHE A 184 -4.94 -6.81 -5.58
C PHE A 184 -4.39 -5.42 -5.93
N GLN A 185 -4.71 -4.92 -7.12
CA GLN A 185 -4.35 -3.56 -7.53
C GLN A 185 -5.49 -2.93 -8.34
N THR A 186 -5.66 -1.62 -8.23
CA THR A 186 -6.50 -0.83 -9.14
C THR A 186 -5.62 0.10 -9.99
N VAL A 187 -5.63 -0.05 -11.31
CA VAL A 187 -4.93 0.85 -12.25
C VAL A 187 -5.78 2.09 -12.55
N GLY A 188 -5.14 3.17 -12.99
CA GLY A 188 -5.82 4.42 -13.35
C GLY A 188 -5.86 5.44 -12.22
N THR A 189 -6.80 6.38 -12.17
CA THR A 189 -8.04 6.45 -12.96
C THR A 189 -7.80 6.73 -14.45
N ILE A 190 -8.32 5.85 -15.30
CA ILE A 190 -8.28 5.92 -16.76
C ILE A 190 -9.52 6.67 -17.25
N THR A 191 -9.31 7.49 -18.27
CA THR A 191 -10.38 8.26 -18.91
C THR A 191 -10.44 7.93 -20.40
N ASN A 192 -11.51 8.33 -21.08
CA ASN A 192 -11.70 8.03 -22.50
C ASN A 192 -10.55 8.58 -23.36
N LEU A 193 -10.19 9.84 -23.10
CA LEU A 193 -9.07 10.54 -23.72
C LEU A 193 -7.88 10.65 -22.76
N PRO A 194 -6.64 10.74 -23.27
CA PRO A 194 -5.47 10.99 -22.42
C PRO A 194 -5.55 12.35 -21.73
N TYR A 195 -4.87 12.45 -20.59
CA TYR A 195 -4.67 13.72 -19.90
C TYR A 195 -3.28 13.76 -19.26
N GLU A 196 -2.52 14.81 -19.57
CA GLU A 196 -1.13 14.98 -19.08
C GLU A 196 -1.05 15.35 -17.60
N GLY A 197 -2.18 15.68 -16.97
CA GLY A 197 -2.29 16.14 -15.60
C GLY A 197 -2.41 17.67 -15.49
N ASN A 198 -2.82 18.17 -14.32
CA ASN A 198 -2.92 19.61 -14.06
C ASN A 198 -1.54 20.31 -14.16
N PRO A 199 -1.48 21.65 -14.18
CA PRO A 199 -0.20 22.37 -14.11
C PRO A 199 0.62 22.03 -12.86
N TYR A 200 1.94 22.05 -12.99
CA TYR A 200 2.88 21.82 -11.89
C TYR A 200 2.84 22.95 -10.84
N PRO A 201 3.20 22.67 -9.57
CA PRO A 201 3.47 21.34 -9.00
C PRO A 201 2.18 20.56 -8.74
N ARG A 202 2.16 19.27 -9.08
CA ARG A 202 0.98 18.40 -8.91
C ARG A 202 1.06 17.42 -7.74
N LEU A 203 2.25 17.23 -7.20
CA LEU A 203 2.51 16.31 -6.11
C LEU A 203 3.41 17.02 -5.09
N GLY A 204 3.08 16.92 -3.82
CA GLY A 204 3.86 17.48 -2.72
C GLY A 204 3.94 16.49 -1.57
N ARG A 205 4.99 16.59 -0.76
CA ARG A 205 5.14 15.78 0.47
C ARG A 205 4.96 16.70 1.68
N LEU A 206 4.19 16.23 2.65
CA LEU A 206 3.98 16.90 3.93
C LEU A 206 4.44 15.92 5.04
N PRO A 207 5.75 15.83 5.33
CA PRO A 207 6.29 14.82 6.22
C PRO A 207 5.80 14.89 7.67
N LYS A 208 5.65 16.09 8.25
CA LYS A 208 5.13 16.27 9.62
C LYS A 208 3.68 15.82 9.70
N SER A 209 2.90 16.06 8.64
CA SER A 209 1.49 15.64 8.53
C SER A 209 1.30 14.18 8.11
N GLN A 210 2.38 13.45 7.80
CA GLN A 210 2.33 12.12 7.16
C GLN A 210 1.35 12.08 5.97
N SER A 211 1.48 13.07 5.08
CA SER A 211 0.54 13.35 4.01
C SER A 211 1.25 13.63 2.68
N LEU A 212 0.51 13.48 1.59
CA LEU A 212 0.90 14.00 0.28
C LEU A 212 -0.16 14.98 -0.19
N LEU A 213 0.28 16.09 -0.77
CA LEU A 213 -0.56 16.96 -1.58
C LEU A 213 -0.66 16.38 -2.99
N VAL A 214 -1.87 16.28 -3.53
CA VAL A 214 -2.14 15.72 -4.86
C VAL A 214 -3.07 16.64 -5.65
N ASN A 215 -2.64 16.97 -6.86
CA ASN A 215 -3.34 17.80 -7.83
C ASN A 215 -3.15 17.24 -9.25
N LYS A 216 -3.19 15.92 -9.45
CA LYS A 216 -2.96 15.32 -10.78
C LYS A 216 -4.14 15.44 -11.75
N GLY A 217 -5.38 15.54 -11.25
CA GLY A 217 -6.58 15.69 -12.09
C GLY A 217 -6.80 14.54 -13.08
N TYR A 218 -6.59 13.28 -12.65
CA TYR A 218 -6.62 12.09 -13.53
C TYR A 218 -5.60 12.13 -14.67
N LYS A 219 -4.33 12.45 -14.37
CA LYS A 219 -3.22 12.18 -15.32
C LYS A 219 -3.26 10.70 -15.75
N ASN A 220 -3.35 10.42 -17.06
CA ASN A 220 -3.42 9.06 -17.61
C ASN A 220 -3.18 9.01 -19.13
N LEU A 221 -2.89 7.81 -19.66
CA LEU A 221 -2.61 7.57 -21.09
C LEU A 221 -3.85 7.54 -22.00
N GLY A 222 -5.05 7.63 -21.44
CA GLY A 222 -6.30 7.39 -22.13
C GLY A 222 -6.61 5.90 -22.30
N THR A 223 -7.87 5.61 -22.60
CA THR A 223 -8.38 4.23 -22.63
C THR A 223 -7.70 3.37 -23.68
N ASN A 224 -7.52 3.88 -24.90
CA ASN A 224 -6.98 3.10 -26.01
C ASN A 224 -5.53 2.64 -25.75
N LYS A 225 -4.65 3.55 -25.32
CA LYS A 225 -3.24 3.20 -25.00
C LYS A 225 -3.15 2.28 -23.79
N THR A 226 -4.04 2.45 -22.80
CA THR A 226 -4.07 1.59 -21.63
C THR A 226 -4.50 0.17 -21.99
N ILE A 227 -5.51 0.01 -22.84
CA ILE A 227 -5.92 -1.30 -23.37
C ILE A 227 -4.76 -1.95 -24.13
N GLN A 228 -4.16 -1.23 -25.08
CA GLN A 228 -3.03 -1.75 -25.86
C GLN A 228 -1.88 -2.24 -24.97
N LYS A 229 -1.62 -1.55 -23.86
CA LYS A 229 -0.58 -1.92 -22.90
C LYS A 229 -0.92 -3.17 -22.08
N LEU A 230 -2.19 -3.35 -21.73
CA LEU A 230 -2.64 -4.43 -20.85
C LEU A 230 -3.11 -5.68 -21.58
N GLU A 231 -3.45 -5.56 -22.85
CA GLU A 231 -3.95 -6.66 -23.65
C GLU A 231 -2.87 -7.73 -23.87
N GLY A 232 -3.25 -9.00 -23.72
CA GLY A 232 -2.32 -10.14 -23.79
C GLY A 232 -1.51 -10.39 -22.52
N LEU A 233 -1.58 -9.52 -21.50
CA LEU A 233 -0.92 -9.76 -20.21
C LEU A 233 -1.76 -10.68 -19.32
N ASN A 234 -1.06 -11.57 -18.59
CA ASN A 234 -1.62 -12.38 -17.52
C ASN A 234 -1.17 -11.82 -16.17
N PHE A 235 -2.12 -11.59 -15.27
CA PHE A 235 -1.86 -10.99 -13.96
C PHE A 235 -1.80 -12.04 -12.86
N ALA A 236 -0.83 -11.92 -11.95
CA ALA A 236 -0.66 -12.82 -10.81
C ALA A 236 -1.63 -12.52 -9.64
N LEU A 237 -2.35 -11.38 -9.70
CA LEU A 237 -3.35 -10.95 -8.73
C LEU A 237 -4.54 -10.29 -9.45
N PRO A 238 -5.70 -10.10 -8.79
CA PRO A 238 -6.81 -9.34 -9.35
C PRO A 238 -6.43 -7.88 -9.67
N ILE A 239 -6.48 -7.53 -10.95
CA ILE A 239 -6.36 -6.16 -11.43
C ILE A 239 -7.75 -5.57 -11.63
N GLY A 240 -8.01 -4.39 -11.07
CA GLY A 240 -9.17 -3.58 -11.41
C GLY A 240 -8.80 -2.35 -12.21
N VAL A 241 -9.76 -1.82 -12.95
CA VAL A 241 -9.60 -0.59 -13.75
C VAL A 241 -10.44 0.52 -13.14
N SER A 242 -9.80 1.57 -12.63
CA SER A 242 -10.49 2.78 -12.19
C SER A 242 -10.85 3.63 -13.40
N ILE A 243 -12.13 3.95 -13.56
CA ILE A 243 -12.69 4.73 -14.66
C ILE A 243 -13.27 6.03 -14.11
N GLY A 244 -12.98 7.14 -14.77
CA GLY A 244 -13.53 8.45 -14.47
C GLY A 244 -13.75 9.25 -15.74
N ARG A 245 -14.35 10.45 -15.60
CA ARG A 245 -14.48 11.35 -16.75
C ARG A 245 -13.13 11.96 -17.12
N THR A 246 -12.91 12.15 -18.42
CA THR A 246 -11.78 12.90 -18.95
C THR A 246 -11.75 14.30 -18.33
N ASN A 247 -10.58 14.71 -17.85
CA ASN A 247 -10.38 16.04 -17.31
C ASN A 247 -10.12 17.06 -18.43
N SER A 248 -11.19 17.61 -18.99
CA SER A 248 -11.13 18.52 -20.15
C SER A 248 -12.06 19.71 -19.96
N GLN A 249 -11.61 20.90 -20.36
CA GLN A 249 -12.45 22.11 -20.41
C GLN A 249 -13.56 22.00 -21.48
N LYS A 250 -13.43 21.07 -22.44
CA LYS A 250 -14.43 20.84 -23.49
C LYS A 250 -15.61 19.99 -23.00
N LEU A 251 -15.47 19.27 -21.89
CA LEU A 251 -16.55 18.49 -21.29
C LEU A 251 -17.26 19.35 -20.25
N VAL A 252 -18.29 20.07 -20.69
CA VAL A 252 -18.97 21.11 -19.89
C VAL A 252 -20.34 20.68 -19.37
N THR A 253 -20.93 19.63 -19.94
CA THR A 253 -22.24 19.11 -19.50
C THR A 253 -22.18 17.75 -18.81
N GLN A 254 -23.20 17.50 -17.99
CA GLN A 254 -23.43 16.20 -17.33
C GLN A 254 -23.54 15.06 -18.36
N LYS A 255 -24.29 15.25 -19.45
CA LYS A 255 -24.52 14.25 -20.50
C LYS A 255 -23.23 13.88 -21.24
N GLU A 256 -22.40 14.87 -21.58
CA GLU A 256 -21.09 14.62 -22.20
C GLU A 256 -20.17 13.84 -21.26
N SER A 257 -20.17 14.20 -19.97
CA SER A 257 -19.36 13.50 -18.96
C SER A 257 -19.81 12.05 -18.74
N ILE A 258 -21.12 11.79 -18.76
CA ILE A 258 -21.65 10.42 -18.73
C ILE A 258 -21.22 9.67 -19.99
N THR A 259 -21.41 10.26 -21.17
CA THR A 259 -21.01 9.65 -22.46
C THR A 259 -19.52 9.28 -22.46
N ASP A 260 -18.66 10.14 -21.95
CA ASP A 260 -17.21 9.91 -21.85
C ASP A 260 -16.86 8.70 -20.96
N ILE A 261 -17.51 8.60 -19.79
CA ILE A 261 -17.37 7.45 -18.89
C ILE A 261 -17.85 6.16 -19.56
N ILE A 262 -19.03 6.20 -20.18
CA ILE A 262 -19.64 5.05 -20.87
C ILE A 262 -18.78 4.55 -22.03
N GLN A 263 -18.16 5.45 -22.79
CA GLN A 263 -17.22 5.08 -23.85
C GLN A 263 -16.00 4.34 -23.30
N THR A 264 -15.49 4.74 -22.13
CA THR A 264 -14.37 4.06 -21.47
C THR A 264 -14.75 2.62 -21.07
N PHE A 265 -15.89 2.45 -20.39
CA PHE A 265 -16.41 1.11 -20.06
C PHE A 265 -16.61 0.24 -21.30
N THR A 266 -17.25 0.79 -22.33
CA THR A 266 -17.54 0.07 -23.58
C THR A 266 -16.26 -0.44 -24.24
N LYS A 267 -15.20 0.37 -24.27
CA LYS A 267 -13.91 -0.02 -24.85
C LYS A 267 -13.23 -1.13 -24.06
N PHE A 268 -13.22 -1.04 -22.72
CA PHE A 268 -12.63 -2.10 -21.89
C PHE A 268 -13.43 -3.41 -21.97
N GLU A 269 -14.76 -3.37 -21.96
CA GLU A 269 -15.60 -4.56 -22.08
C GLU A 269 -15.43 -5.27 -23.44
N LYS A 270 -15.15 -4.51 -24.51
CA LYS A 270 -14.85 -5.07 -25.84
C LYS A 270 -13.40 -5.57 -25.99
N SER A 271 -12.51 -5.22 -25.07
CA SER A 271 -11.10 -5.60 -25.12
C SER A 271 -10.85 -7.00 -24.52
N LYS A 272 -9.67 -7.59 -24.80
CA LYS A 272 -9.26 -8.86 -24.18
C LYS A 272 -8.47 -8.69 -22.87
N VAL A 273 -8.51 -7.51 -22.25
CA VAL A 273 -7.80 -7.23 -21.00
C VAL A 273 -8.40 -8.06 -19.86
N GLN A 274 -7.58 -8.90 -19.22
CA GLN A 274 -7.96 -9.82 -18.14
C GLN A 274 -8.12 -9.15 -16.77
N HIS A 275 -8.75 -7.98 -16.72
CA HIS A 275 -9.09 -7.29 -15.48
C HIS A 275 -10.35 -7.90 -14.84
N GLN A 276 -10.40 -7.87 -13.51
CA GLN A 276 -11.39 -8.59 -12.70
C GLN A 276 -12.53 -7.70 -12.18
N TYR A 277 -12.34 -6.39 -12.12
CA TYR A 277 -13.37 -5.46 -11.66
C TYR A 277 -13.15 -4.05 -12.19
N TYR A 278 -14.19 -3.22 -12.09
CA TYR A 278 -14.08 -1.79 -12.30
C TYR A 278 -14.20 -1.02 -10.99
N GLU A 279 -13.45 0.08 -10.89
CA GLU A 279 -13.70 1.13 -9.92
C GLU A 279 -14.32 2.32 -10.66
N LEU A 280 -15.58 2.68 -10.37
CA LEU A 280 -16.18 3.91 -10.87
C LEU A 280 -15.77 5.06 -9.94
N ASN A 281 -14.84 5.90 -10.39
CA ASN A 281 -14.29 6.99 -9.59
C ASN A 281 -15.01 8.32 -9.85
N ILE A 282 -16.00 8.60 -9.00
CA ILE A 282 -16.77 9.85 -9.02
C ILE A 282 -16.23 10.93 -8.08
N SER A 283 -15.12 10.67 -7.36
CA SER A 283 -14.76 11.44 -6.17
C SER A 283 -13.51 12.32 -6.29
N CYS A 284 -12.90 12.45 -7.47
CA CYS A 284 -11.70 13.27 -7.63
C CYS A 284 -12.01 14.77 -7.50
N PRO A 285 -11.33 15.49 -6.58
CA PRO A 285 -11.56 16.90 -6.36
C PRO A 285 -10.76 17.83 -7.28
N ASN A 286 -9.96 17.28 -8.19
CA ASN A 286 -8.95 18.02 -8.95
C ASN A 286 -9.30 18.16 -10.44
N LEU A 287 -10.58 17.96 -10.81
CA LEU A 287 -11.07 18.07 -12.19
C LEU A 287 -11.51 19.49 -12.52
N PHE A 288 -11.44 19.88 -13.80
CA PHE A 288 -11.90 21.19 -14.28
C PHE A 288 -13.42 21.29 -14.34
N GLY A 289 -13.97 22.46 -14.02
CA GLY A 289 -15.41 22.70 -14.07
C GLY A 289 -16.16 22.12 -12.88
N ASN A 290 -17.48 22.29 -12.88
CA ASN A 290 -18.34 22.08 -11.71
C ASN A 290 -19.23 20.83 -11.82
N ILE A 291 -18.89 19.93 -12.73
CA ILE A 291 -19.66 18.70 -12.96
C ILE A 291 -19.44 17.75 -11.79
N SER A 292 -20.55 17.37 -11.15
CA SER A 292 -20.56 16.54 -9.95
C SER A 292 -21.59 15.43 -10.07
N PHE A 293 -21.18 14.21 -9.72
CA PHE A 293 -22.04 13.02 -9.62
C PHE A 293 -22.53 12.76 -8.19
N TYR A 294 -22.37 13.73 -7.28
CA TYR A 294 -22.86 13.60 -5.91
C TYR A 294 -24.36 13.84 -5.76
N PRO A 295 -24.97 14.81 -6.47
CA PRO A 295 -26.42 15.00 -6.42
C PRO A 295 -27.16 13.74 -6.86
N ALA A 296 -28.26 13.42 -6.16
CA ALA A 296 -29.02 12.19 -6.36
C ALA A 296 -29.43 11.95 -7.82
N LYS A 297 -29.94 13.00 -8.49
CA LYS A 297 -30.34 12.96 -9.90
C LYS A 297 -29.16 12.58 -10.81
N ASN A 298 -28.04 13.30 -10.68
CA ASN A 298 -26.84 13.12 -11.50
C ASN A 298 -26.22 11.73 -11.33
N LEU A 299 -26.18 11.21 -10.10
CA LEU A 299 -25.69 9.86 -9.81
C LEU A 299 -26.60 8.81 -10.45
N LYS A 300 -27.92 8.96 -10.30
CA LYS A 300 -28.90 8.05 -10.87
C LYS A 300 -28.82 8.00 -12.40
N GLU A 301 -28.70 9.15 -13.06
CA GLU A 301 -28.53 9.24 -14.51
C GLU A 301 -27.28 8.49 -14.98
N LEU A 302 -26.14 8.66 -14.31
CA LEU A 302 -24.91 7.93 -14.64
C LEU A 302 -25.10 6.42 -14.49
N LEU A 303 -25.69 5.97 -13.38
CA LEU A 303 -25.84 4.54 -13.10
C LEU A 303 -26.84 3.85 -14.04
N ILE A 304 -27.89 4.55 -14.48
CA ILE A 304 -28.81 4.06 -15.53
C ILE A 304 -28.06 3.79 -16.82
N GLU A 305 -27.20 4.70 -17.28
CA GLU A 305 -26.44 4.47 -18.52
C GLU A 305 -25.41 3.35 -18.36
N ILE A 306 -24.81 3.17 -17.18
CA ILE A 306 -23.89 2.05 -16.90
C ILE A 306 -24.64 0.71 -16.92
N GLU A 307 -25.84 0.64 -16.35
CA GLU A 307 -26.64 -0.59 -16.29
C GLU A 307 -27.04 -1.09 -17.70
N LYS A 308 -27.31 -0.17 -18.64
CA LYS A 308 -27.58 -0.51 -20.05
C LYS A 308 -26.43 -1.24 -20.74
N LEU A 309 -25.20 -1.10 -20.25
CA LEU A 309 -24.04 -1.82 -20.78
C LEU A 309 -24.01 -3.30 -20.39
N GLN A 310 -24.84 -3.72 -19.42
CA GLN A 310 -24.95 -5.10 -18.94
C GLN A 310 -23.61 -5.73 -18.51
N ILE A 311 -22.71 -4.90 -17.95
CA ILE A 311 -21.37 -5.30 -17.50
C ILE A 311 -21.50 -6.47 -16.52
N LYS A 312 -20.78 -7.56 -16.80
CA LYS A 312 -20.77 -8.77 -15.95
C LYS A 312 -19.74 -8.70 -14.84
N ARG A 313 -18.64 -7.96 -15.07
CA ARG A 313 -17.60 -7.73 -14.06
C ARG A 313 -18.14 -6.88 -12.91
N PRO A 314 -17.74 -7.13 -11.66
CA PRO A 314 -18.20 -6.34 -10.55
C PRO A 314 -17.70 -4.89 -10.63
N ILE A 315 -18.56 -3.96 -10.23
CA ILE A 315 -18.25 -2.52 -10.17
C ILE A 315 -18.24 -2.08 -8.70
N PHE A 316 -17.21 -1.32 -8.35
CA PHE A 316 -17.06 -0.67 -7.05
C PHE A 316 -17.08 0.84 -7.22
N VAL A 317 -17.91 1.57 -6.47
CA VAL A 317 -17.96 3.04 -6.58
C VAL A 317 -17.01 3.67 -5.56
N LYS A 318 -16.07 4.50 -6.02
CA LYS A 318 -15.15 5.23 -5.13
C LYS A 318 -15.76 6.53 -4.65
N MET A 319 -16.09 6.56 -3.37
CA MET A 319 -16.89 7.58 -2.72
C MET A 319 -16.04 8.79 -2.29
N PRO A 320 -16.60 10.02 -2.31
CA PRO A 320 -15.96 11.20 -1.75
C PRO A 320 -15.81 11.10 -0.22
N ILE A 321 -14.80 11.77 0.34
CA ILE A 321 -14.53 11.73 1.79
C ILE A 321 -15.21 12.89 2.54
N GLU A 322 -15.41 14.02 1.86
CA GLU A 322 -15.88 15.28 2.45
C GLU A 322 -17.40 15.37 2.63
N LYS A 323 -18.15 14.35 2.17
CA LYS A 323 -19.61 14.37 2.23
C LYS A 323 -20.09 14.11 3.65
N THR A 324 -21.20 14.74 4.03
CA THR A 324 -21.87 14.47 5.31
C THR A 324 -22.39 13.03 5.37
N ASN A 325 -22.73 12.57 6.57
CA ASN A 325 -23.31 11.23 6.75
C ASN A 325 -24.63 11.09 5.97
N GLN A 326 -25.48 12.13 5.98
CA GLN A 326 -26.75 12.13 5.26
C GLN A 326 -26.56 12.06 3.74
N GLU A 327 -25.70 12.91 3.17
CA GLU A 327 -25.38 12.87 1.73
C GLU A 327 -24.81 11.50 1.34
N THR A 328 -23.92 10.94 2.17
CA THR A 328 -23.34 9.61 1.92
C THR A 328 -24.42 8.52 1.91
N LEU A 329 -25.32 8.51 2.89
CA LEU A 329 -26.41 7.54 2.95
C LEU A 329 -27.38 7.68 1.76
N GLN A 330 -27.64 8.90 1.30
CA GLN A 330 -28.43 9.15 0.10
C GLN A 330 -27.76 8.56 -1.15
N MET A 331 -26.45 8.78 -1.31
CA MET A 331 -25.70 8.18 -2.42
C MET A 331 -25.70 6.64 -2.34
N LEU A 332 -25.46 6.06 -1.16
CA LEU A 332 -25.49 4.61 -0.95
C LEU A 332 -26.87 4.01 -1.27
N LYS A 333 -27.96 4.70 -0.89
CA LYS A 333 -29.32 4.28 -1.21
C LYS A 333 -29.51 4.16 -2.72
N ILE A 334 -29.06 5.15 -3.49
CA ILE A 334 -29.16 5.13 -4.95
C ILE A 334 -28.30 4.01 -5.53
N ILE A 335 -27.02 3.92 -5.12
CA ILE A 335 -26.09 2.90 -5.61
C ILE A 335 -26.64 1.48 -5.34
N SER A 336 -27.36 1.27 -4.23
CA SER A 336 -27.88 -0.05 -3.86
C SER A 336 -28.93 -0.61 -4.81
N GLN A 337 -29.56 0.25 -5.61
CA GLN A 337 -30.62 -0.09 -6.57
C GLN A 337 -30.08 -0.62 -7.90
N PHE A 338 -28.78 -0.50 -8.16
CA PHE A 338 -28.14 -0.90 -9.41
C PHE A 338 -27.24 -2.12 -9.19
N ASN A 339 -26.78 -2.76 -10.28
CA ASN A 339 -25.83 -3.87 -10.24
C ASN A 339 -24.39 -3.45 -9.88
N ILE A 340 -24.21 -2.85 -8.69
CA ILE A 340 -22.93 -2.44 -8.11
C ILE A 340 -22.61 -3.33 -6.91
N GLN A 341 -21.41 -3.91 -6.84
CA GLN A 341 -21.06 -4.91 -5.82
C GLN A 341 -20.48 -4.28 -4.55
N GLY A 342 -19.94 -3.08 -4.63
CA GLY A 342 -19.31 -2.48 -3.47
C GLY A 342 -18.98 -1.00 -3.60
N VAL A 343 -18.40 -0.49 -2.52
CA VAL A 343 -17.99 0.90 -2.40
C VAL A 343 -16.60 1.01 -1.78
N ILE A 344 -15.86 2.02 -2.21
CA ILE A 344 -14.51 2.31 -1.74
C ILE A 344 -14.56 3.63 -0.98
N PHE A 345 -14.28 3.58 0.33
CA PHE A 345 -14.26 4.78 1.18
C PHE A 345 -12.85 5.24 1.43
N GLY A 346 -12.52 6.38 0.83
CA GLY A 346 -11.22 7.01 0.95
C GLY A 346 -10.81 7.67 -0.35
N ASN A 347 -10.87 9.00 -0.36
CA ASN A 347 -10.22 9.86 -1.35
C ASN A 347 -9.57 11.05 -0.60
N LEU A 348 -9.14 12.07 -1.31
CA LEU A 348 -8.35 13.17 -0.74
C LEU A 348 -9.16 14.07 0.20
N GLN A 349 -8.59 14.40 1.35
CA GLN A 349 -9.09 15.44 2.27
C GLN A 349 -8.85 16.83 1.66
N LYS A 350 -9.87 17.68 1.65
CA LYS A 350 -9.83 19.05 1.10
C LYS A 350 -9.67 20.13 2.16
N ASP A 351 -10.12 19.86 3.38
CA ASP A 351 -10.04 20.82 4.46
C ASP A 351 -8.58 21.06 4.87
N ARG A 352 -8.07 22.23 4.51
CA ARG A 352 -6.72 22.70 4.84
C ARG A 352 -6.54 22.99 6.33
N LYS A 353 -7.63 23.14 7.08
CA LYS A 353 -7.63 23.37 8.53
C LYS A 353 -7.73 22.07 9.33
N HIS A 354 -7.74 20.91 8.66
CA HIS A 354 -7.82 19.62 9.33
C HIS A 354 -6.69 19.46 10.37
N PRO A 355 -6.97 19.06 11.62
CA PRO A 355 -6.02 19.14 12.73
C PRO A 355 -4.74 18.28 12.56
N THR A 356 -4.81 17.24 11.72
CA THR A 356 -3.63 16.41 11.37
C THR A 356 -2.64 17.13 10.43
N LEU A 357 -3.04 18.24 9.80
CA LEU A 357 -2.19 18.99 8.90
C LEU A 357 -1.36 20.02 9.67
N ASN A 358 -0.04 19.99 9.50
CA ASN A 358 0.85 20.97 10.07
C ASN A 358 0.67 22.34 9.38
N PRO A 359 0.43 23.43 10.13
CA PRO A 359 0.17 24.75 9.54
C PRO A 359 1.29 25.28 8.63
N ASP A 360 2.56 25.06 8.99
CA ASP A 360 3.70 25.52 8.18
C ASP A 360 3.76 24.79 6.83
N GLU A 361 3.53 23.47 6.85
CA GLU A 361 3.47 22.66 5.63
C GLU A 361 2.30 23.10 4.73
N ILE A 362 1.16 23.47 5.31
CA ILE A 362 0.01 23.96 4.57
C ILE A 362 0.23 25.35 3.97
N LYS A 363 0.93 26.23 4.68
CA LYS A 363 1.31 27.55 4.16
C LYS A 363 2.20 27.43 2.92
N ALA A 364 3.10 26.44 2.90
CA ALA A 364 3.94 26.13 1.74
C ALA A 364 3.24 25.28 0.66
N ALA A 365 2.09 24.67 0.96
CA ALA A 365 1.39 23.76 0.06
C ALA A 365 0.61 24.52 -1.03
N GLY A 366 0.99 24.27 -2.30
CA GLY A 366 0.30 24.80 -3.48
C GLY A 366 -1.13 24.25 -3.68
N LYS A 367 -1.67 24.37 -4.89
CA LYS A 367 -3.01 23.88 -5.24
C LYS A 367 -3.08 22.34 -5.15
N GLY A 368 -4.12 21.81 -4.53
CA GLY A 368 -4.34 20.37 -4.39
C GLY A 368 -5.02 19.99 -3.09
N ASN A 369 -5.18 18.67 -2.90
CA ASN A 369 -5.85 18.05 -1.76
C ASN A 369 -4.97 16.94 -1.15
N PHE A 370 -5.30 16.46 0.04
CA PHE A 370 -4.37 15.74 0.91
C PHE A 370 -4.72 14.25 1.07
N SER A 371 -3.71 13.39 0.97
CA SER A 371 -3.80 11.95 1.26
C SER A 371 -3.15 11.60 2.60
N GLY A 372 -3.06 10.32 2.97
CA GLY A 372 -2.35 9.90 4.18
C GLY A 372 -3.16 10.10 5.46
N LYS A 373 -2.50 10.41 6.58
CA LYS A 373 -3.15 10.48 7.90
C LYS A 373 -4.32 11.47 8.01
N PRO A 374 -4.37 12.62 7.32
CA PRO A 374 -5.56 13.49 7.30
C PRO A 374 -6.85 12.83 6.80
N THR A 375 -6.76 11.71 6.07
CA THR A 375 -7.93 10.97 5.58
C THR A 375 -8.42 9.91 6.57
N TRP A 376 -7.66 9.63 7.64
CA TRP A 376 -7.86 8.50 8.55
C TRP A 376 -9.22 8.52 9.24
N SER A 377 -9.53 9.58 10.00
CA SER A 377 -10.77 9.65 10.80
C SER A 377 -12.00 9.52 9.91
N ARG A 378 -12.10 10.40 8.90
CA ARG A 378 -13.30 10.48 8.09
C ARG A 378 -13.54 9.23 7.23
N SER A 379 -12.48 8.62 6.68
CA SER A 379 -12.63 7.35 5.95
C SER A 379 -13.13 6.23 6.86
N ASN A 380 -12.65 6.16 8.11
CA ASN A 380 -13.09 5.18 9.10
C ASN A 380 -14.56 5.37 9.51
N GLU A 381 -14.99 6.61 9.74
CA GLU A 381 -16.39 6.94 10.02
C GLU A 381 -17.33 6.50 8.88
N LEU A 382 -16.93 6.76 7.63
CA LEU A 382 -17.72 6.40 6.46
C LEU A 382 -17.78 4.88 6.23
N ILE A 383 -16.68 4.16 6.49
CA ILE A 383 -16.66 2.68 6.48
C ILE A 383 -17.69 2.15 7.49
N LYS A 384 -17.63 2.64 8.73
CA LYS A 384 -18.55 2.22 9.80
C LYS A 384 -20.01 2.55 9.45
N LEU A 385 -20.25 3.74 8.92
CA LEU A 385 -21.58 4.20 8.49
C LEU A 385 -22.15 3.29 7.40
N ALA A 386 -21.37 3.01 6.37
CA ALA A 386 -21.80 2.15 5.27
C ALA A 386 -22.00 0.71 5.72
N PHE A 387 -21.13 0.18 6.58
CA PHE A 387 -21.27 -1.18 7.09
C PHE A 387 -22.56 -1.33 7.91
N ARG A 388 -22.82 -0.41 8.85
CA ARG A 388 -24.05 -0.42 9.67
C ARG A 388 -25.34 -0.45 8.84
N ASN A 389 -25.36 0.27 7.73
CA ASN A 389 -26.57 0.42 6.91
C ASN A 389 -26.66 -0.58 5.75
N TYR A 390 -25.53 -1.05 5.22
CA TYR A 390 -25.48 -1.80 3.95
C TYR A 390 -24.56 -3.04 3.96
N ARG A 391 -24.14 -3.57 5.12
CA ARG A 391 -23.27 -4.77 5.22
C ARG A 391 -23.74 -6.00 4.43
N LYS A 392 -25.05 -6.19 4.27
CA LYS A 392 -25.62 -7.31 3.48
C LYS A 392 -25.59 -7.06 1.97
N ARG A 393 -25.39 -5.81 1.55
CA ARG A 393 -25.52 -5.36 0.16
C ARG A 393 -24.17 -5.07 -0.49
N PHE A 394 -23.23 -4.48 0.25
CA PHE A 394 -21.97 -4.01 -0.33
C PHE A 394 -20.76 -4.68 0.29
N VAL A 395 -19.82 -5.04 -0.58
CA VAL A 395 -18.42 -5.20 -0.20
C VAL A 395 -17.83 -3.80 0.02
N ILE A 396 -17.22 -3.58 1.18
CA ILE A 396 -16.64 -2.27 1.52
C ILE A 396 -15.12 -2.37 1.45
N ILE A 397 -14.49 -1.49 0.67
CA ILE A 397 -13.04 -1.37 0.59
C ILE A 397 -12.61 -0.10 1.32
N GLY A 398 -11.76 -0.24 2.34
CA GLY A 398 -11.25 0.88 3.13
C GLY A 398 -9.99 1.47 2.53
N CYS A 399 -9.99 2.76 2.20
CA CYS A 399 -8.85 3.48 1.64
C CYS A 399 -8.53 4.71 2.52
N GLY A 400 -7.24 5.08 2.61
CA GLY A 400 -6.80 6.30 3.28
C GLY A 400 -6.27 6.12 4.71
N GLY A 401 -5.08 6.66 4.98
CA GLY A 401 -4.50 6.69 6.32
C GLY A 401 -3.89 5.38 6.84
N VAL A 402 -3.69 4.37 6.00
CA VAL A 402 -3.10 3.07 6.37
C VAL A 402 -1.58 3.10 6.31
N PHE A 403 -0.91 2.97 7.46
CA PHE A 403 0.55 3.01 7.64
C PHE A 403 1.10 1.80 8.43
N SER A 404 0.24 0.94 8.96
CA SER A 404 0.63 -0.27 9.71
C SER A 404 -0.43 -1.38 9.61
N ALA A 405 -0.14 -2.54 10.19
CA ALA A 405 -1.07 -3.65 10.28
C ALA A 405 -2.28 -3.32 11.16
N GLU A 406 -2.06 -2.59 12.25
CA GLU A 406 -3.11 -2.11 13.15
C GLU A 406 -4.04 -1.15 12.42
N ASP A 407 -3.51 -0.26 11.58
CA ASP A 407 -4.33 0.65 10.78
C ASP A 407 -5.25 -0.13 9.82
N ALA A 408 -4.69 -1.13 9.12
CA ALA A 408 -5.45 -1.98 8.21
C ALA A 408 -6.51 -2.79 8.96
N TYR A 409 -6.12 -3.41 10.09
CA TYR A 409 -6.99 -4.22 10.91
C TYR A 409 -8.12 -3.40 11.54
N TYR A 410 -7.85 -2.16 11.96
CA TYR A 410 -8.87 -1.26 12.49
C TYR A 410 -9.94 -0.95 11.45
N LYS A 411 -9.56 -0.67 10.19
CA LYS A 411 -10.53 -0.52 9.09
C LYS A 411 -11.36 -1.78 8.87
N ILE A 412 -10.73 -2.95 8.97
CA ILE A 412 -11.43 -4.24 8.84
C ILE A 412 -12.45 -4.41 9.96
N LYS A 413 -12.05 -4.16 11.21
CA LYS A 413 -12.94 -4.18 12.37
C LYS A 413 -14.11 -3.20 12.26
N LEU A 414 -13.96 -2.08 11.56
CA LEU A 414 -15.06 -1.14 11.29
C LEU A 414 -16.02 -1.60 10.19
N GLY A 415 -15.67 -2.63 9.42
CA GLY A 415 -16.53 -3.22 8.39
C GLY A 415 -15.93 -3.27 6.99
N ALA A 416 -14.69 -2.83 6.78
CA ALA A 416 -14.02 -3.02 5.49
C ALA A 416 -13.68 -4.51 5.28
N SER A 417 -14.01 -5.06 4.12
CA SER A 417 -13.60 -6.42 3.76
C SER A 417 -12.18 -6.46 3.18
N LEU A 418 -11.76 -5.38 2.51
CA LEU A 418 -10.44 -5.18 1.92
C LEU A 418 -9.93 -3.78 2.27
N VAL A 419 -8.62 -3.56 2.16
CA VAL A 419 -8.00 -2.23 2.35
C VAL A 419 -7.13 -1.84 1.17
N GLN A 420 -7.05 -0.55 0.88
CA GLN A 420 -6.16 0.03 -0.11
C GLN A 420 -5.23 1.06 0.51
N LEU A 421 -3.99 1.13 0.03
CA LEU A 421 -3.01 2.11 0.49
C LEU A 421 -2.13 2.65 -0.64
N ILE A 422 -1.62 3.87 -0.42
CA ILE A 422 -0.55 4.50 -1.22
C ILE A 422 0.40 5.19 -0.25
N THR A 423 -0.10 6.19 0.48
CA THR A 423 0.75 7.11 1.26
C THR A 423 1.60 6.39 2.31
N GLY A 424 1.05 5.39 3.00
CA GLY A 424 1.80 4.57 3.95
C GLY A 424 3.06 3.97 3.35
N MET A 425 2.98 3.43 2.12
CA MET A 425 4.10 2.85 1.39
C MET A 425 5.21 3.89 1.13
N ILE A 426 4.83 5.14 0.83
CA ILE A 426 5.81 6.21 0.58
C ILE A 426 6.60 6.55 1.85
N PHE A 427 5.94 6.52 3.01
CA PHE A 427 6.55 6.89 4.29
C PHE A 427 7.25 5.75 5.03
N GLN A 428 6.78 4.51 4.83
CA GLN A 428 7.27 3.32 5.52
C GLN A 428 8.14 2.42 4.64
N GLY A 429 7.99 2.49 3.32
CA GLY A 429 8.71 1.69 2.33
C GLY A 429 7.85 0.63 1.63
N PRO A 430 8.33 0.06 0.52
CA PRO A 430 7.59 -0.93 -0.27
C PRO A 430 7.33 -2.24 0.49
N GLN A 431 8.14 -2.56 1.50
CA GLN A 431 7.96 -3.75 2.33
C GLN A 431 6.73 -3.65 3.26
N LEU A 432 6.13 -2.47 3.43
CA LEU A 432 4.99 -2.24 4.32
C LEU A 432 3.84 -3.23 4.05
N ILE A 433 3.59 -3.55 2.77
CA ILE A 433 2.49 -4.45 2.40
C ILE A 433 2.72 -5.86 2.97
N ALA A 434 3.93 -6.36 2.81
CA ALA A 434 4.36 -7.63 3.38
C ALA A 434 4.32 -7.62 4.92
N GLN A 435 4.65 -6.49 5.54
CA GLN A 435 4.56 -6.29 6.99
C GLN A 435 3.11 -6.39 7.46
N ILE A 436 2.21 -5.61 6.84
CA ILE A 436 0.78 -5.63 7.14
C ILE A 436 0.23 -7.06 7.06
N ASN A 437 0.47 -7.76 5.96
CA ASN A 437 -0.05 -9.11 5.79
C ASN A 437 0.52 -10.09 6.83
N SER A 438 1.80 -9.98 7.19
CA SER A 438 2.43 -10.87 8.18
C SER A 438 1.96 -10.58 9.61
N GLU A 439 1.73 -9.31 9.95
CA GLU A 439 1.29 -8.88 11.28
C GLU A 439 -0.22 -9.05 11.48
N LEU A 440 -1.02 -8.96 10.42
CA LEU A 440 -2.45 -9.30 10.47
C LEU A 440 -2.69 -10.72 11.01
N LEU A 441 -1.83 -11.68 10.67
CA LEU A 441 -1.93 -13.04 11.21
C LEU A 441 -1.86 -13.06 12.74
N LYS A 442 -0.99 -12.23 13.33
CA LYS A 442 -0.85 -12.11 14.78
C LYS A 442 -2.03 -11.40 15.41
N LEU A 443 -2.56 -10.38 14.74
CA LEU A 443 -3.74 -9.65 15.22
C LEU A 443 -4.99 -10.54 15.22
N LEU A 444 -5.15 -11.37 14.19
CA LEU A 444 -6.22 -12.37 14.13
C LEU A 444 -6.07 -13.42 15.23
N GLU A 445 -4.87 -14.00 15.38
CA GLU A 445 -4.56 -14.97 16.45
C GLU A 445 -4.86 -14.38 17.84
N LYS A 446 -4.46 -13.12 18.08
CA LYS A 446 -4.69 -12.42 19.34
C LYS A 446 -6.18 -12.25 19.67
N ASP A 447 -7.00 -11.96 18.66
CA ASP A 447 -8.43 -11.76 18.84
C ASP A 447 -9.24 -13.08 18.69
N GLY A 448 -8.56 -14.21 18.49
CA GLY A 448 -9.17 -15.54 18.39
C GLY A 448 -9.84 -15.85 17.05
N PHE A 449 -9.47 -15.14 15.97
CA PHE A 449 -10.04 -15.34 14.64
C PHE A 449 -9.23 -16.29 13.77
N ASN A 450 -9.92 -17.21 13.10
CA ASN A 450 -9.31 -18.15 12.18
C ASN A 450 -9.18 -17.58 10.76
N ASN A 451 -10.02 -16.60 10.41
CA ASN A 451 -9.99 -15.93 9.12
C ASN A 451 -10.31 -14.44 9.25
N ILE A 452 -9.69 -13.62 8.39
CA ILE A 452 -9.88 -12.17 8.34
C ILE A 452 -11.34 -11.75 8.16
N LYS A 453 -12.19 -12.59 7.55
CA LYS A 453 -13.63 -12.35 7.43
C LYS A 453 -14.34 -12.25 8.78
N GLU A 454 -13.89 -12.98 9.79
CA GLU A 454 -14.48 -12.98 11.14
C GLU A 454 -14.22 -11.65 11.86
N ALA A 455 -13.12 -10.96 11.51
CA ALA A 455 -12.79 -9.65 12.04
C ALA A 455 -13.56 -8.50 11.36
N VAL A 456 -14.36 -8.75 10.31
CA VAL A 456 -15.05 -7.67 9.58
C VAL A 456 -16.23 -7.14 10.39
N GLY A 457 -16.15 -5.87 10.80
CA GLY A 457 -17.29 -5.16 11.39
C GLY A 457 -17.60 -5.49 12.85
N ILE A 458 -16.59 -5.89 13.62
CA ILE A 458 -16.72 -6.25 15.04
C ILE A 458 -16.72 -5.06 16.01
N ILE A 459 -16.44 -3.82 15.57
CA ILE A 459 -16.44 -2.60 16.44
C ILE A 459 -17.27 -1.42 15.93
#